data_AF-A0A0J8V600-F1
#
_entry.id   AF-A0A0J8V600-F1
#
_cell.length_a   1.000
_cell.length_b   1.000
_cell.length_c   1.000
_cell.angle_alpha   90.00
_cell.angle_beta   90.00
_cell.angle_gamma   90.00
#
_symmetry.space_group_name_H-M   'P 1'
#
loop_
_entity.id
_entity.type
_entity.pdbx_description
1 polymer ?
#
loop_
_entity_poly.entity_id
_entity_poly.type
_entity_poly.pdbx_seq_one_letter_code
_entity_poly.pdbx_strand_id
1 'polypeptide(L)'
;MHNKGYGKLELRHKIQENSDIDHILFSLNMSRTRIILVSIFTLLLSACSPAPHQSVDVAISFITQAPDTMLIGDRYQQPETERWLQRHLQQAYDQAQVRNANHIGFYSDQRSDKPLLTPAFSYVTALVLNEENIHSVSHSLKPQQSIIASNVSFGLKQYGAHVYAYNNEKLRSEAFIQSIGNEKVAYLALIKKSAQTGNAPLAEDLALLGHSVDQLYTHSINKVVLLNQYDERYAKAINKAVKGIDVIISAGNANKTIMESDSCMAYFDKSKPLDNNLYVEFDAFGHVDACTF
;
A
#
# COMPACT_ATOMS: atom_id res chain seq x y z
N MET A 1 -29.42 15.21 -51.54
CA MET A 1 -30.64 16.01 -51.75
C MET A 1 -31.30 15.57 -53.06
N HIS A 2 -32.62 15.72 -53.19
CA HIS A 2 -33.47 15.12 -54.24
C HIS A 2 -33.56 13.57 -54.16
N ASN A 3 -34.71 12.90 -54.40
CA ASN A 3 -36.07 13.42 -54.61
C ASN A 3 -37.19 12.44 -54.18
N LYS A 4 -38.37 13.04 -53.93
CA LYS A 4 -39.77 12.54 -53.89
C LYS A 4 -40.10 11.06 -54.25
N GLY A 5 -41.11 10.52 -53.55
CA GLY A 5 -41.97 9.42 -54.03
C GLY A 5 -43.22 9.19 -53.14
N TYR A 6 -44.42 9.52 -53.63
CA TYR A 6 -45.71 9.28 -52.94
C TYR A 6 -46.57 8.26 -53.74
N GLY A 7 -47.34 7.42 -53.02
CA GLY A 7 -48.37 6.52 -53.57
C GLY A 7 -48.70 5.42 -52.55
N LYS A 8 -49.76 5.50 -51.74
CA LYS A 8 -51.22 5.57 -51.98
C LYS A 8 -51.87 4.17 -52.16
N LEU A 9 -52.43 3.69 -51.04
CA LEU A 9 -53.66 2.88 -50.87
C LEU A 9 -54.19 2.05 -52.06
N GLU A 10 -54.42 0.75 -51.81
CA GLU A 10 -55.81 0.24 -51.71
C GLU A 10 -55.90 -1.09 -50.92
N LEU A 11 -57.12 -1.46 -50.48
CA LEU A 11 -57.40 -2.66 -49.67
C LEU A 11 -57.92 -3.82 -50.54
N ARG A 12 -57.72 -5.06 -50.07
CA ARG A 12 -58.67 -6.16 -50.29
C ARG A 12 -58.91 -6.97 -49.02
N HIS A 13 -60.19 -7.24 -48.75
CA HIS A 13 -60.71 -7.98 -47.60
C HIS A 13 -61.58 -9.13 -48.10
N LYS A 14 -61.41 -10.36 -47.58
CA LYS A 14 -62.40 -11.47 -47.49
C LYS A 14 -61.85 -12.51 -46.47
N ILE A 15 -62.58 -13.07 -45.48
CA ILE A 15 -63.84 -13.87 -45.51
C ILE A 15 -63.52 -15.28 -46.07
N GLN A 16 -63.70 -16.43 -45.38
CA GLN A 16 -64.45 -16.82 -44.14
C GLN A 16 -63.89 -18.18 -43.61
N GLU A 17 -64.17 -18.81 -42.43
CA GLU A 17 -64.94 -18.54 -41.18
C GLU A 17 -64.43 -19.50 -40.04
N ASN A 18 -65.17 -19.65 -38.91
CA ASN A 18 -65.04 -20.60 -37.77
C ASN A 18 -63.84 -20.39 -36.80
N SER A 19 -63.97 -20.18 -35.48
CA SER A 19 -64.83 -20.69 -34.38
C SER A 19 -64.17 -21.80 -33.54
N ASP A 20 -64.46 -21.79 -32.24
CA ASP A 20 -64.07 -22.78 -31.22
C ASP A 20 -62.56 -22.99 -30.96
N ILE A 21 -61.95 -22.11 -30.16
CA ILE A 21 -60.94 -22.43 -29.11
C ILE A 21 -60.87 -21.29 -28.04
N ASP A 22 -61.99 -20.60 -27.79
CA ASP A 22 -62.10 -19.60 -26.71
C ASP A 22 -62.25 -20.23 -25.31
N HIS A 23 -61.34 -21.14 -24.97
CA HIS A 23 -60.93 -21.53 -23.61
C HIS A 23 -59.64 -22.36 -23.69
N ILE A 24 -58.82 -22.38 -22.62
CA ILE A 24 -57.54 -23.11 -22.52
C ILE A 24 -56.39 -22.56 -23.38
N LEU A 25 -55.97 -21.30 -23.14
CA LEU A 25 -54.55 -20.90 -23.34
C LEU A 25 -54.04 -19.73 -22.46
N PHE A 26 -54.87 -19.20 -21.56
CA PHE A 26 -54.53 -18.05 -20.71
C PHE A 26 -53.55 -18.35 -19.54
N SER A 27 -52.90 -19.52 -19.53
CA SER A 27 -52.11 -20.03 -18.40
C SER A 27 -50.58 -20.01 -18.59
N LEU A 28 -50.07 -19.74 -19.80
CA LEU A 28 -48.63 -19.92 -20.11
C LEU A 28 -47.78 -18.63 -20.22
N ASN A 29 -48.39 -17.44 -20.34
CA ASN A 29 -47.67 -16.20 -20.63
C ASN A 29 -47.22 -15.35 -19.42
N MET A 30 -47.45 -15.78 -18.17
CA MET A 30 -46.89 -15.09 -16.98
C MET A 30 -45.60 -15.70 -16.43
N SER A 31 -45.19 -16.88 -16.89
CA SER A 31 -43.98 -17.56 -16.38
C SER A 31 -42.68 -17.08 -17.08
N ARG A 32 -42.67 -17.07 -18.42
CA ARG A 32 -41.45 -16.76 -19.21
C ARG A 32 -40.90 -15.35 -18.95
N THR A 33 -41.76 -14.36 -18.79
CA THR A 33 -41.36 -12.96 -18.52
C THR A 33 -40.67 -12.79 -17.16
N ARG A 34 -41.03 -13.61 -16.16
CA ARG A 34 -40.37 -13.60 -14.84
C ARG A 34 -38.99 -14.27 -14.89
N ILE A 35 -38.86 -15.37 -15.62
CA ILE A 35 -37.59 -16.12 -15.72
C ILE A 35 -36.49 -15.25 -16.34
N ILE A 36 -36.78 -14.53 -17.44
CA ILE A 36 -35.79 -13.68 -18.12
C ILE A 36 -35.32 -12.52 -17.22
N LEU A 37 -36.23 -11.92 -16.44
CA LEU A 37 -35.90 -10.86 -15.48
C LEU A 37 -34.99 -11.35 -14.34
N VAL A 38 -35.22 -12.57 -13.83
CA VAL A 38 -34.36 -13.18 -12.80
C VAL A 38 -32.94 -13.44 -13.34
N SER A 39 -32.80 -13.96 -14.56
CA SER A 39 -31.49 -14.23 -15.17
C SER A 39 -30.64 -12.96 -15.34
N ILE A 40 -31.25 -11.83 -15.69
CA ILE A 40 -30.56 -10.54 -15.80
C ILE A 40 -30.14 -10.02 -14.42
N PHE A 41 -30.98 -10.17 -13.39
CA PHE A 41 -30.62 -9.79 -12.02
C PHE A 41 -29.45 -10.61 -11.47
N THR A 42 -29.41 -11.93 -11.73
CA THR A 42 -28.27 -12.76 -11.29
C THR A 42 -26.95 -12.37 -11.96
N LEU A 43 -26.98 -11.99 -13.25
CA LEU A 43 -25.78 -11.53 -13.96
C LEU A 43 -25.30 -10.15 -13.49
N LEU A 44 -26.23 -9.25 -13.12
CA LEU A 44 -25.88 -7.95 -12.52
C LEU A 44 -25.35 -8.08 -11.09
N LEU A 45 -25.82 -9.07 -10.31
CA LEU A 45 -25.32 -9.33 -8.96
C LEU A 45 -23.90 -9.92 -8.96
N SER A 46 -23.53 -10.74 -9.96
CA SER A 46 -22.15 -11.21 -10.13
C SER A 46 -21.14 -10.12 -10.52
N ALA A 47 -21.59 -8.95 -10.95
CA ALA A 47 -20.70 -7.82 -11.27
C ALA A 47 -20.19 -7.05 -10.02
N CYS A 48 -20.68 -7.39 -8.82
CA CYS A 48 -20.29 -6.77 -7.55
C CYS A 48 -19.73 -7.78 -6.52
N SER A 49 -19.30 -8.97 -6.96
CA SER A 49 -18.44 -9.82 -6.12
C SER A 49 -17.07 -9.12 -5.99
N PRO A 50 -16.55 -8.87 -4.76
CA PRO A 50 -15.18 -8.39 -4.62
C PRO A 50 -14.22 -9.44 -5.22
N ALA A 51 -13.12 -8.98 -5.80
CA ALA A 51 -12.09 -9.88 -6.31
C ALA A 51 -11.63 -10.81 -5.18
N PRO A 52 -11.49 -12.13 -5.41
CA PRO A 52 -11.00 -13.03 -4.38
C PRO A 52 -9.58 -12.60 -3.98
N HIS A 53 -9.33 -12.55 -2.68
CA HIS A 53 -8.01 -12.20 -2.19
C HIS A 53 -6.97 -13.25 -2.64
N GLN A 54 -5.75 -12.80 -2.88
CA GLN A 54 -4.62 -13.60 -3.35
C GLN A 54 -3.41 -13.42 -2.43
N SER A 55 -2.45 -14.35 -2.50
CA SER A 55 -1.16 -14.21 -1.82
C SER A 55 -0.33 -13.07 -2.43
N VAL A 56 0.58 -12.50 -1.64
CA VAL A 56 1.40 -11.35 -2.03
C VAL A 56 2.83 -11.50 -1.55
N ASP A 57 3.75 -11.55 -2.50
CA ASP A 57 5.19 -11.59 -2.22
C ASP A 57 5.77 -10.18 -2.32
N VAL A 58 6.36 -9.70 -1.22
CA VAL A 58 6.92 -8.35 -1.09
C VAL A 58 8.40 -8.43 -0.71
N ALA A 59 9.22 -7.62 -1.36
CA ALA A 59 10.63 -7.42 -1.02
C ALA A 59 10.83 -6.00 -0.47
N ILE A 60 11.05 -5.88 0.83
CA ILE A 60 11.13 -4.60 1.54
C ILE A 60 12.59 -4.29 1.89
N SER A 61 13.10 -3.13 1.50
CA SER A 61 14.43 -2.64 1.94
C SER A 61 14.26 -1.48 2.94
N PHE A 62 14.89 -1.51 4.12
CA PHE A 62 14.83 -0.41 5.09
C PHE A 62 16.21 0.16 5.43
N ILE A 63 16.42 1.41 5.02
CA ILE A 63 17.67 2.14 5.14
C ILE A 63 17.58 3.10 6.33
N THR A 64 18.37 2.85 7.38
CA THR A 64 18.25 3.52 8.68
C THR A 64 19.35 4.56 8.98
N GLN A 65 20.40 4.60 8.16
CA GLN A 65 21.48 5.60 8.18
C GLN A 65 22.20 5.62 6.82
N ALA A 66 22.68 6.80 6.39
CA ALA A 66 23.60 6.93 5.27
C ALA A 66 25.07 6.96 5.76
N PRO A 67 26.05 6.43 5.01
CA PRO A 67 27.45 6.38 5.42
C PRO A 67 27.97 7.73 5.88
N ASP A 68 28.63 7.74 7.05
CA ASP A 68 29.17 8.98 7.64
C ASP A 68 30.29 9.61 6.77
N THR A 69 30.81 8.88 5.79
CA THR A 69 31.71 9.41 4.74
C THR A 69 31.05 10.39 3.78
N MET A 70 29.72 10.50 3.75
CA MET A 70 28.95 11.46 2.93
C MET A 70 28.61 12.75 3.69
N LEU A 71 29.19 12.94 4.88
CA LEU A 71 28.96 14.12 5.72
C LEU A 71 29.97 15.23 5.41
N ILE A 72 29.46 16.46 5.28
CA ILE A 72 30.26 17.68 5.42
C ILE A 72 29.74 18.41 6.68
N GLY A 73 30.54 18.35 7.75
CA GLY A 73 30.06 18.68 9.09
C GLY A 73 28.91 17.76 9.49
N ASP A 74 27.83 18.31 10.03
CA ASP A 74 26.69 17.52 10.52
C ASP A 74 25.68 17.13 9.41
N ARG A 75 25.92 17.53 8.16
CA ARG A 75 24.96 17.42 7.05
C ARG A 75 25.44 16.47 5.96
N TYR A 76 24.55 15.62 5.46
CA TYR A 76 24.83 14.78 4.30
C TYR A 76 24.89 15.61 3.01
N GLN A 77 25.80 15.26 2.10
CA GLN A 77 25.82 15.79 0.74
C GLN A 77 24.67 15.20 -0.08
N GLN A 78 23.55 15.94 -0.17
CA GLN A 78 22.34 15.48 -0.87
C GLN A 78 22.61 14.80 -2.23
N PRO A 79 23.42 15.36 -3.18
CA PRO A 79 23.64 14.70 -4.47
C PRO A 79 24.46 13.40 -4.41
N GLU A 80 25.22 13.17 -3.34
CA GLU A 80 25.96 11.92 -3.14
C GLU A 80 25.06 10.88 -2.47
N THR A 81 24.35 11.28 -1.41
CA THR A 81 23.37 10.42 -0.72
C THR A 81 22.25 9.99 -1.66
N GLU A 82 21.72 10.86 -2.52
CA GLU A 82 20.73 10.49 -3.54
C GLU A 82 21.25 9.44 -4.52
N ARG A 83 22.46 9.64 -5.09
CA ARG A 83 23.09 8.67 -6.01
C ARG A 83 23.39 7.33 -5.34
N TRP A 84 23.75 7.37 -4.06
CA TRP A 84 24.03 6.19 -3.26
C TRP A 84 22.75 5.41 -2.91
N LEU A 85 21.70 6.11 -2.46
CA LEU A 85 20.36 5.53 -2.26
C LEU A 85 19.85 4.89 -3.56
N GLN A 86 19.91 5.62 -4.68
CA GLN A 86 19.51 5.13 -5.99
C GLN A 86 20.19 3.81 -6.37
N ARG A 87 21.49 3.66 -6.05
CA ARG A 87 22.24 2.43 -6.34
C ARG A 87 21.75 1.26 -5.48
N HIS A 88 21.66 1.44 -4.16
CA HIS A 88 21.20 0.37 -3.26
C HIS A 88 19.74 -0.02 -3.51
N LEU A 89 18.86 0.94 -3.84
CA LEU A 89 17.49 0.67 -4.28
C LEU A 89 17.46 -0.19 -5.55
N GLN A 90 18.30 0.11 -6.54
CA GLN A 90 18.35 -0.70 -7.77
C GLN A 90 18.87 -2.11 -7.49
N GLN A 91 19.96 -2.25 -6.72
CA GLN A 91 20.49 -3.56 -6.33
C GLN A 91 19.44 -4.41 -5.58
N ALA A 92 18.67 -3.79 -4.68
CA ALA A 92 17.59 -4.45 -3.95
C ALA A 92 16.39 -4.79 -4.85
N TYR A 93 16.04 -3.92 -5.81
CA TYR A 93 15.02 -4.17 -6.83
C TYR A 93 15.41 -5.35 -7.74
N ASP A 94 16.65 -5.39 -8.23
CA ASP A 94 17.17 -6.48 -9.07
C ASP A 94 17.07 -7.83 -8.35
N GLN A 95 17.42 -7.88 -7.06
CA GLN A 95 17.23 -9.07 -6.22
C GLN A 95 15.75 -9.44 -5.99
N ALA A 96 14.84 -8.46 -5.96
CA ALA A 96 13.41 -8.70 -5.84
C ALA A 96 12.85 -9.32 -7.13
N GLN A 97 13.26 -8.81 -8.30
CA GLN A 97 12.87 -9.35 -9.61
C GLN A 97 13.35 -10.80 -9.80
N VAL A 98 14.55 -11.16 -9.32
CA VAL A 98 15.03 -12.56 -9.34
C VAL A 98 14.15 -13.51 -8.53
N ARG A 99 13.44 -13.02 -7.50
CA ARG A 99 12.43 -13.79 -6.75
C ARG A 99 10.99 -13.52 -7.17
N ASN A 100 10.77 -12.76 -8.24
CA ASN A 100 9.44 -12.35 -8.74
C ASN A 100 8.59 -11.59 -7.68
N ALA A 101 9.24 -10.91 -6.72
CA ALA A 101 8.60 -10.24 -5.59
C ALA A 101 8.45 -8.72 -5.82
N ASN A 102 7.40 -8.13 -5.24
CA ASN A 102 7.08 -6.71 -5.38
C ASN A 102 7.98 -5.87 -4.50
N HIS A 103 8.85 -5.05 -5.10
CA HIS A 103 9.83 -4.27 -4.35
C HIS A 103 9.24 -3.00 -3.74
N ILE A 104 9.74 -2.62 -2.56
CA ILE A 104 9.66 -1.24 -2.04
C ILE A 104 10.86 -0.91 -1.15
N GLY A 105 11.44 0.26 -1.37
CA GLY A 105 12.47 0.82 -0.48
C GLY A 105 11.91 1.83 0.52
N PHE A 106 12.54 1.93 1.68
CA PHE A 106 12.28 2.94 2.70
C PHE A 106 13.58 3.55 3.22
N TYR A 107 13.59 4.86 3.47
CA TYR A 107 14.70 5.56 4.13
C TYR A 107 14.25 6.31 5.37
N SER A 108 15.09 6.36 6.40
CA SER A 108 14.92 7.16 7.62
C SER A 108 16.27 7.37 8.29
N ASP A 109 16.79 8.59 8.40
CA ASP A 109 18.01 8.89 9.19
C ASP A 109 17.69 8.80 10.69
N GLN A 110 18.03 7.67 11.34
CA GLN A 110 17.73 7.41 12.76
C GLN A 110 18.86 7.83 13.71
N ARG A 111 19.80 8.67 13.25
CA ARG A 111 20.94 9.14 14.05
C ARG A 111 20.53 9.85 15.34
N SER A 112 20.90 9.26 16.47
CA SER A 112 20.50 9.71 17.82
C SER A 112 21.11 11.04 18.27
N ASP A 113 22.13 11.53 17.58
CA ASP A 113 22.84 12.78 17.86
C ASP A 113 22.29 14.00 17.10
N LYS A 114 21.41 13.79 16.12
CA LYS A 114 20.84 14.85 15.27
C LYS A 114 19.42 15.24 15.72
N PRO A 115 19.01 16.51 15.53
CA PRO A 115 17.63 16.92 15.79
C PRO A 115 16.68 16.28 14.76
N LEU A 116 15.72 15.50 15.25
CA LEU A 116 14.74 14.68 14.52
C LEU A 116 13.71 15.47 13.66
N LEU A 117 14.03 16.71 13.28
CA LEU A 117 13.15 17.64 12.58
C LEU A 117 13.88 18.37 11.42
N THR A 118 14.93 17.79 10.85
CA THR A 118 15.50 18.31 9.60
C THR A 118 14.67 17.83 8.39
N PRO A 119 14.46 18.68 7.36
CA PRO A 119 13.64 18.30 6.21
C PRO A 119 14.16 17.04 5.49
N ALA A 120 13.23 16.32 4.85
CA ALA A 120 13.41 15.11 4.05
C ALA A 120 13.91 13.83 4.76
N PHE A 121 14.70 13.90 5.85
CA PHE A 121 15.46 12.72 6.31
C PHE A 121 15.14 12.17 7.71
N SER A 122 14.60 12.94 8.67
CA SER A 122 14.27 12.40 10.01
C SER A 122 12.98 11.56 10.07
N TYR A 123 12.20 11.53 8.99
CA TYR A 123 10.98 10.72 8.86
C TYR A 123 11.24 9.50 7.99
N VAL A 124 10.32 8.53 8.06
CA VAL A 124 10.30 7.42 7.11
C VAL A 124 9.81 7.94 5.76
N THR A 125 10.57 7.68 4.70
CA THR A 125 10.23 8.04 3.32
C THR A 125 10.16 6.77 2.49
N ALA A 126 9.00 6.49 1.89
CA ALA A 126 8.84 5.47 0.86
C ALA A 126 9.61 5.91 -0.40
N LEU A 127 10.32 4.97 -1.01
CA LEU A 127 11.19 5.16 -2.16
C LEU A 127 10.77 4.18 -3.25
N VAL A 128 9.83 4.62 -4.08
CA VAL A 128 9.29 3.82 -5.20
C VAL A 128 10.03 4.18 -6.48
N LEU A 129 10.61 3.20 -7.16
CA LEU A 129 11.22 3.38 -8.48
C LEU A 129 10.11 3.53 -9.53
N ASN A 130 10.11 4.63 -10.30
CA ASN A 130 9.14 4.81 -11.39
C ASN A 130 9.55 3.97 -12.61
N GLU A 131 8.77 2.93 -12.93
CA GLU A 131 8.98 1.99 -14.04
C GLU A 131 9.16 2.68 -15.41
N GLU A 132 8.46 3.79 -15.66
CA GLU A 132 8.61 4.60 -16.89
C GLU A 132 10.06 5.04 -17.16
N ASN A 133 10.87 5.13 -16.10
CA ASN A 133 12.25 5.59 -16.14
C ASN A 133 13.28 4.45 -15.95
N ILE A 134 12.87 3.25 -15.53
CA ILE A 134 13.79 2.10 -15.32
C ILE A 134 14.45 1.67 -16.64
N HIS A 135 13.68 1.59 -17.72
CA HIS A 135 14.19 1.12 -19.02
C HIS A 135 14.70 2.24 -19.95
N SER A 136 14.35 3.50 -19.69
CA SER A 136 14.61 4.62 -20.60
C SER A 136 15.87 5.42 -20.25
N VAL A 137 16.24 5.52 -18.97
CA VAL A 137 17.46 6.24 -18.55
C VAL A 137 18.18 5.49 -17.42
N SER A 138 19.19 4.71 -17.79
CA SER A 138 20.04 3.91 -16.88
C SER A 138 20.79 4.70 -15.79
N HIS A 139 20.63 6.02 -15.73
CA HIS A 139 21.27 6.93 -14.77
C HIS A 139 20.28 7.86 -14.04
N SER A 140 18.95 7.85 -14.32
CA SER A 140 18.00 8.80 -13.70
C SER A 140 16.74 8.17 -13.11
N LEU A 141 16.94 7.16 -12.26
CA LEU A 141 15.89 6.69 -11.34
C LEU A 141 15.72 7.73 -10.22
N LYS A 142 14.79 8.68 -10.41
CA LYS A 142 14.32 9.51 -9.31
C LYS A 142 13.22 8.73 -8.57
N PRO A 143 13.46 8.26 -7.33
CA PRO A 143 12.41 7.60 -6.57
C PRO A 143 11.29 8.60 -6.27
N GLN A 144 10.04 8.17 -6.39
CA GLN A 144 8.93 8.94 -5.80
C GLN A 144 9.05 8.86 -4.28
N GLN A 145 9.00 10.01 -3.62
CA GLN A 145 9.23 10.16 -2.18
C GLN A 145 7.91 10.48 -1.46
N SER A 146 7.36 9.52 -0.74
CA SER A 146 6.18 9.72 0.12
C SER A 146 6.57 9.61 1.59
N ILE A 147 6.31 10.65 2.39
CA ILE A 147 6.70 10.69 3.80
C ILE A 147 5.64 10.00 4.66
N ILE A 148 6.03 8.95 5.37
CA ILE A 148 5.19 8.18 6.29
C ILE A 148 5.50 8.62 7.72
N ALA A 149 4.48 9.03 8.47
CA ALA A 149 4.63 9.48 9.85
C ALA A 149 3.30 9.37 10.63
N SER A 150 2.83 8.14 10.82
CA SER A 150 1.46 7.84 11.27
C SER A 150 1.12 8.41 12.65
N ASN A 151 2.09 8.43 13.59
CA ASN A 151 1.93 9.06 14.91
C ASN A 151 2.21 10.58 14.95
N VAL A 152 2.51 11.24 13.82
CA VAL A 152 2.93 12.65 13.78
C VAL A 152 1.82 13.56 13.25
N SER A 153 1.25 14.35 14.15
CA SER A 153 0.38 15.47 13.79
C SER A 153 1.20 16.68 13.33
N PHE A 154 1.64 16.64 12.07
CA PHE A 154 1.96 17.87 11.34
C PHE A 154 0.71 18.75 11.27
N GLY A 155 0.74 19.89 11.96
CA GLY A 155 -0.22 20.97 11.74
C GLY A 155 0.10 21.77 10.46
N LEU A 156 -0.66 22.84 10.20
CA LEU A 156 -0.56 23.71 9.01
C LEU A 156 0.76 24.52 8.86
N LYS A 157 1.84 24.13 9.56
CA LYS A 157 3.13 24.84 9.54
C LYS A 157 4.12 24.18 8.58
N GLN A 158 4.17 24.69 7.35
CA GLN A 158 5.28 24.44 6.44
C GLN A 158 6.57 25.09 6.98
N TYR A 159 7.60 24.29 7.27
CA TYR A 159 8.90 24.80 7.74
C TYR A 159 9.88 25.00 6.57
N GLY A 160 9.64 26.05 5.78
CA GLY A 160 10.52 26.50 4.70
C GLY A 160 10.37 25.74 3.38
N ALA A 161 11.17 26.13 2.39
CA ALA A 161 11.03 25.74 0.97
C ALA A 161 11.32 24.27 0.64
N HIS A 162 11.76 23.47 1.62
CA HIS A 162 12.11 22.05 1.44
C HIS A 162 11.26 21.09 2.30
N VAL A 163 10.24 21.62 2.98
CA VAL A 163 9.18 20.80 3.57
C VAL A 163 8.02 20.79 2.59
N TYR A 164 7.73 19.61 2.01
CA TYR A 164 6.55 19.38 1.20
C TYR A 164 5.31 19.73 2.03
N ALA A 165 4.46 20.60 1.48
CA ALA A 165 3.21 20.98 2.13
C ALA A 165 2.26 19.79 2.11
N TYR A 166 2.01 19.19 3.27
CA TYR A 166 1.02 18.13 3.40
C TYR A 166 -0.40 18.69 3.21
N ASN A 167 -1.32 17.81 2.80
CA ASN A 167 -2.72 18.15 2.52
C ASN A 167 -3.35 19.00 3.65
N ASN A 168 -3.96 20.14 3.29
CA ASN A 168 -4.68 21.00 4.23
C ASN A 168 -5.88 20.28 4.88
N GLU A 169 -6.44 19.26 4.22
CA GLU A 169 -7.57 18.46 4.67
C GLU A 169 -7.12 17.17 5.38
N LYS A 170 -6.10 17.24 6.26
CA LYS A 170 -5.47 16.07 6.89
C LYS A 170 -6.40 15.31 7.86
N LEU A 171 -7.25 14.45 7.32
CA LEU A 171 -7.97 13.40 8.03
C LEU A 171 -7.00 12.27 8.44
N ARG A 172 -6.16 12.58 9.44
CA ARG A 172 -5.35 11.71 10.32
C ARG A 172 -4.79 10.39 9.71
N SER A 173 -3.45 10.28 9.76
CA SER A 173 -2.72 9.02 9.61
C SER A 173 -2.94 8.25 8.30
N GLU A 174 -2.64 8.91 7.17
CA GLU A 174 -2.43 8.22 5.89
C GLU A 174 -1.25 7.23 6.01
N ALA A 175 -1.54 5.93 5.86
CA ALA A 175 -0.54 4.92 5.53
C ALA A 175 -0.12 5.09 4.07
N PHE A 176 1.12 4.76 3.71
CA PHE A 176 1.45 4.56 2.31
C PHE A 176 0.82 3.23 1.85
N ILE A 177 0.06 3.22 0.77
CA ILE A 177 -0.61 2.02 0.24
C ILE A 177 0.06 1.61 -1.07
N GLN A 178 0.61 0.41 -1.11
CA GLN A 178 1.07 -0.23 -2.35
C GLN A 178 -0.01 -1.17 -2.85
N SER A 179 -0.53 -0.93 -4.06
CA SER A 179 -1.45 -1.84 -4.74
C SER A 179 -0.65 -2.90 -5.52
N ILE A 180 -0.98 -4.18 -5.33
CA ILE A 180 -0.29 -5.32 -5.98
C ILE A 180 -1.37 -6.20 -6.63
N GLY A 181 -1.61 -5.99 -7.92
CA GLY A 181 -2.78 -6.55 -8.61
C GLY A 181 -4.08 -6.05 -7.96
N ASN A 182 -4.85 -6.96 -7.37
CA ASN A 182 -6.06 -6.62 -6.62
C ASN A 182 -5.80 -6.35 -5.12
N GLU A 183 -4.60 -6.68 -4.62
CA GLU A 183 -4.24 -6.58 -3.20
C GLU A 183 -3.69 -5.22 -2.83
N LYS A 184 -3.66 -4.94 -1.52
CA LYS A 184 -3.12 -3.72 -0.95
C LYS A 184 -2.28 -4.05 0.28
N VAL A 185 -1.06 -3.53 0.32
CA VAL A 185 -0.18 -3.57 1.50
C VAL A 185 -0.05 -2.15 2.05
N ALA A 186 -0.35 -1.98 3.34
CA ALA A 186 -0.28 -0.71 4.04
C ALA A 186 1.02 -0.59 4.83
N TYR A 187 1.70 0.55 4.68
CA TYR A 187 2.92 0.88 5.40
C TYR A 187 2.67 2.07 6.34
N LEU A 188 2.70 1.79 7.64
CA LEU A 188 2.62 2.75 8.74
C LEU A 188 4.03 3.09 9.23
N ALA A 189 4.19 4.22 9.92
CA ALA A 189 5.45 4.58 10.57
C ALA A 189 5.28 5.09 12.01
N LEU A 190 6.04 4.50 12.94
CA LEU A 190 6.15 4.94 14.33
C LEU A 190 7.41 5.80 14.48
N ILE A 191 7.24 7.11 14.37
CA ILE A 191 8.31 8.10 14.45
C ILE A 191 8.70 8.35 15.90
N LYS A 192 10.00 8.28 16.22
CA LYS A 192 10.53 8.50 17.55
C LYS A 192 10.65 10.00 17.83
N LYS A 193 9.67 10.57 18.53
CA LYS A 193 9.58 12.01 18.82
C LYS A 193 10.63 12.57 19.80
N SER A 194 11.45 11.73 20.42
CA SER A 194 12.41 12.12 21.46
C SER A 194 13.84 11.72 21.10
N ALA A 195 14.81 12.63 21.25
CA ALA A 195 16.22 12.32 21.05
C ALA A 195 16.78 11.31 22.07
N GLN A 196 16.23 11.28 23.29
CA GLN A 196 16.70 10.40 24.37
C GLN A 196 16.71 8.92 23.95
N THR A 197 17.85 8.25 24.17
CA THR A 197 18.03 6.83 23.90
C THR A 197 17.32 5.99 24.97
N GLY A 198 16.53 5.01 24.55
CA GLY A 198 15.89 4.07 25.48
C GLY A 198 14.57 4.54 26.11
N ASN A 199 13.97 5.64 25.65
CA ASN A 199 12.56 5.93 25.92
C ASN A 199 11.66 4.96 25.13
N ALA A 200 10.57 4.52 25.77
CA ALA A 200 9.54 3.69 25.13
C ALA A 200 8.62 4.53 24.21
N PRO A 201 7.87 3.89 23.29
CA PRO A 201 6.73 4.52 22.64
C PRO A 201 5.72 5.05 23.65
N LEU A 202 5.12 6.21 23.37
CA LEU A 202 4.06 6.77 24.20
C LEU A 202 2.75 6.02 23.97
N ALA A 203 1.94 5.83 25.01
CA ALA A 203 0.66 5.12 24.90
C ALA A 203 -0.31 5.81 23.91
N GLU A 204 -0.27 7.15 23.83
CA GLU A 204 -1.00 7.94 22.84
C GLU A 204 -0.60 7.62 21.39
N ASP A 205 0.69 7.37 21.13
CA ASP A 205 1.18 7.05 19.79
C ASP A 205 0.81 5.63 19.37
N LEU A 206 0.77 4.70 20.32
CA LEU A 206 0.27 3.35 20.08
C LEU A 206 -1.25 3.33 19.86
N ALA A 207 -2.01 4.16 20.58
CA ALA A 207 -3.45 4.31 20.35
C ALA A 207 -3.76 4.94 18.98
N LEU A 208 -2.99 5.95 18.55
CA LEU A 208 -3.10 6.52 17.20
C LEU A 208 -2.79 5.49 16.11
N LEU A 209 -1.79 4.62 16.31
CA LEU A 209 -1.52 3.51 15.40
C LEU A 209 -2.67 2.48 15.40
N GLY A 210 -3.21 2.10 16.57
CA GLY A 210 -4.38 1.23 16.67
C GLY A 210 -5.55 1.73 15.81
N HIS A 211 -5.92 3.00 15.96
CA HIS A 211 -6.97 3.61 15.14
C HIS A 211 -6.62 3.72 13.65
N SER A 212 -5.33 3.83 13.30
CA SER A 212 -4.88 3.76 11.90
C SER A 212 -5.13 2.36 11.33
N VAL A 213 -4.80 1.32 12.10
CA VAL A 213 -4.97 -0.09 11.73
C VAL A 213 -6.46 -0.46 11.66
N ASP A 214 -7.26 -0.10 12.66
CA ASP A 214 -8.72 -0.27 12.67
C ASP A 214 -9.33 0.27 11.36
N GLN A 215 -8.91 1.47 10.94
CA GLN A 215 -9.36 2.10 9.71
C GLN A 215 -8.91 1.36 8.44
N LEU A 216 -7.70 0.79 8.40
CA LEU A 216 -7.23 0.00 7.26
C LEU A 216 -8.11 -1.25 7.06
N TYR A 217 -8.43 -1.98 8.12
CA TYR A 217 -9.36 -3.12 8.03
C TYR A 217 -10.77 -2.70 7.58
N THR A 218 -11.29 -1.54 8.02
CA THR A 218 -12.60 -1.06 7.52
C THR A 218 -12.62 -0.70 6.04
N HIS A 219 -11.44 -0.49 5.42
CA HIS A 219 -11.27 -0.26 3.98
C HIS A 219 -10.79 -1.51 3.23
N SER A 220 -10.93 -2.70 3.84
CA SER A 220 -10.49 -4.01 3.31
C SER A 220 -9.00 -4.08 2.98
N ILE A 221 -8.15 -3.46 3.80
CA ILE A 221 -6.69 -3.57 3.71
C ILE A 221 -6.21 -4.38 4.92
N ASN A 222 -5.87 -5.65 4.68
CA ASN A 222 -5.59 -6.66 5.70
C ASN A 222 -4.10 -7.04 5.85
N LYS A 223 -3.20 -6.33 5.14
CA LYS A 223 -1.75 -6.57 5.15
C LYS A 223 -1.04 -5.29 5.61
N VAL A 224 -0.51 -5.28 6.82
CA VAL A 224 -0.05 -4.08 7.54
C VAL A 224 1.39 -4.23 8.02
N VAL A 225 2.25 -3.36 7.50
CA VAL A 225 3.67 -3.25 7.85
C VAL A 225 3.88 -1.97 8.68
N LEU A 226 4.50 -2.08 9.86
CA LEU A 226 4.92 -0.95 10.68
C LEU A 226 6.43 -0.72 10.59
N LEU A 227 6.82 0.46 10.13
CA LEU A 227 8.20 0.93 10.08
C LEU A 227 8.51 1.71 11.37
N ASN A 228 9.26 1.09 12.26
CA ASN A 228 9.47 1.54 13.64
C ASN A 228 10.85 2.19 13.85
N GLN A 229 10.87 3.43 14.37
CA GLN A 229 12.10 4.15 14.76
C GLN A 229 12.51 3.95 16.24
N TYR A 230 11.77 3.15 17.02
CA TYR A 230 12.18 2.76 18.36
C TYR A 230 13.05 1.50 18.34
N ASP A 231 13.92 1.37 19.35
CA ASP A 231 14.86 0.26 19.52
C ASP A 231 14.18 -1.13 19.40
N GLU A 232 14.90 -2.11 18.84
CA GLU A 232 14.41 -3.48 18.61
C GLU A 232 13.72 -4.12 19.83
N ARG A 233 14.14 -3.78 21.06
CA ARG A 233 13.53 -4.27 22.31
C ARG A 233 12.04 -3.93 22.48
N TYR A 234 11.52 -2.96 21.74
CA TYR A 234 10.12 -2.52 21.84
C TYR A 234 9.16 -3.25 20.90
N ALA A 235 9.62 -3.93 19.85
CA ALA A 235 8.75 -4.54 18.83
C ALA A 235 7.69 -5.48 19.44
N LYS A 236 8.10 -6.36 20.37
CA LYS A 236 7.22 -7.27 21.13
C LYS A 236 6.19 -6.57 22.01
N ALA A 237 6.51 -5.36 22.51
CA ALA A 237 5.56 -4.56 23.29
C ALA A 237 4.56 -3.83 22.37
N ILE A 238 5.03 -3.34 21.23
CA ILE A 238 4.20 -2.71 20.20
C ILE A 238 3.17 -3.71 19.66
N ASN A 239 3.57 -4.94 19.28
CA ASN A 239 2.64 -5.98 18.79
C ASN A 239 1.61 -6.48 19.84
N LYS A 240 1.85 -6.20 21.12
CA LYS A 240 0.89 -6.50 22.20
C LYS A 240 -0.08 -5.35 22.45
N ALA A 241 0.35 -4.11 22.23
CA ALA A 241 -0.47 -2.91 22.39
C ALA A 241 -1.30 -2.56 21.14
N VAL A 242 -0.80 -2.87 19.95
CA VAL A 242 -1.46 -2.60 18.67
C VAL A 242 -1.71 -3.92 17.96
N LYS A 243 -2.98 -4.24 17.68
CA LYS A 243 -3.39 -5.46 16.98
C LYS A 243 -3.64 -5.18 15.51
N GLY A 244 -3.49 -6.22 14.67
CA GLY A 244 -3.57 -6.08 13.22
C GLY A 244 -2.32 -5.46 12.59
N ILE A 245 -1.14 -5.72 13.17
CA ILE A 245 0.13 -5.45 12.50
C ILE A 245 0.79 -6.79 12.22
N ASP A 246 1.01 -7.06 10.95
CA ASP A 246 1.46 -8.36 10.45
C ASP A 246 2.98 -8.38 10.32
N VAL A 247 3.62 -7.22 10.08
CA VAL A 247 5.08 -7.07 10.08
C VAL A 247 5.50 -5.82 10.87
N ILE A 248 6.42 -5.95 11.82
CA ILE A 248 7.10 -4.82 12.47
C ILE A 248 8.57 -4.81 12.05
N ILE A 249 8.98 -3.77 11.33
CA ILE A 249 10.36 -3.56 10.86
C ILE A 249 11.03 -2.50 11.74
N SER A 250 12.19 -2.82 12.34
CA SER A 250 12.95 -1.90 13.21
C SER A 250 14.43 -1.85 12.85
N ALA A 251 15.14 -0.81 13.30
CA ALA A 251 16.60 -0.81 13.32
C ALA A 251 17.12 -1.78 14.41
N GLY A 252 18.14 -2.58 14.08
CA GLY A 252 18.76 -3.55 14.98
C GLY A 252 20.27 -3.67 14.78
N ASN A 253 20.89 -4.63 15.48
CA ASN A 253 22.34 -4.87 15.44
C ASN A 253 22.78 -5.98 14.45
N ALA A 254 21.82 -6.65 13.81
CA ALA A 254 22.02 -7.69 12.80
C ALA A 254 20.70 -7.94 12.05
N ASN A 255 20.79 -8.38 10.79
CA ASN A 255 19.63 -8.80 10.01
C ASN A 255 19.06 -10.11 10.59
N LYS A 256 17.82 -10.09 11.08
CA LYS A 256 17.13 -11.25 11.67
C LYS A 256 15.61 -11.07 11.63
N THR A 257 14.86 -12.17 11.54
CA THR A 257 13.39 -12.19 11.71
C THR A 257 13.00 -13.03 12.93
N ILE A 258 11.85 -12.71 13.53
CA ILE A 258 11.25 -13.45 14.66
C ILE A 258 9.74 -13.48 14.44
N MET A 259 9.14 -14.66 14.30
CA MET A 259 7.69 -14.82 14.28
C MET A 259 7.14 -14.91 15.71
N GLU A 260 6.09 -14.17 16.05
CA GLU A 260 5.34 -14.32 17.31
C GLU A 260 3.87 -13.95 17.12
N SER A 261 2.98 -14.91 17.39
CA SER A 261 1.52 -14.72 17.30
C SER A 261 1.10 -14.14 15.95
N ASP A 262 1.52 -14.84 14.89
CA ASP A 262 1.17 -14.62 13.48
C ASP A 262 1.71 -13.32 12.86
N SER A 263 2.35 -12.46 13.66
CA SER A 263 3.15 -11.32 13.18
C SER A 263 4.64 -11.68 13.02
N CYS A 264 5.28 -11.11 12.01
CA CYS A 264 6.74 -11.05 11.89
C CYS A 264 7.30 -9.80 12.58
N MET A 265 8.41 -9.95 13.31
CA MET A 265 9.29 -8.85 13.71
C MET A 265 10.62 -8.98 12.98
N ALA A 266 10.92 -8.01 12.12
CA ALA A 266 12.14 -7.95 11.32
C ALA A 266 13.04 -6.81 11.80
N TYR A 267 14.35 -7.07 11.81
CA TYR A 267 15.33 -6.10 12.29
C TYR A 267 16.42 -5.95 11.24
N PHE A 268 16.66 -4.73 10.79
CA PHE A 268 17.69 -4.39 9.80
C PHE A 268 18.99 -3.97 10.51
N ASP A 269 20.12 -4.48 10.04
CA ASP A 269 21.45 -4.16 10.57
C ASP A 269 21.85 -2.71 10.25
N LYS A 270 21.71 -1.84 11.24
CA LYS A 270 22.06 -0.41 11.13
C LYS A 270 23.54 -0.14 10.85
N SER A 271 24.41 -1.16 10.94
CA SER A 271 25.87 -1.03 10.80
C SER A 271 26.42 -1.51 9.46
N LYS A 272 25.57 -2.08 8.58
CA LYS A 272 26.00 -2.69 7.31
C LYS A 272 25.28 -2.10 6.09
N PRO A 273 25.93 -2.10 4.90
CA PRO A 273 25.31 -1.64 3.67
C PRO A 273 24.23 -2.63 3.18
N LEU A 274 23.00 -2.45 3.68
CA LEU A 274 21.72 -2.25 2.94
C LEU A 274 21.29 -3.13 1.76
N ASP A 275 22.14 -3.96 1.17
CA ASP A 275 21.87 -4.77 -0.02
C ASP A 275 20.95 -5.98 0.27
N ASN A 276 20.22 -5.96 1.38
CA ASN A 276 19.36 -7.04 1.84
C ASN A 276 17.89 -6.58 1.85
N ASN A 277 17.03 -7.34 1.16
CA ASN A 277 15.58 -7.25 1.33
C ASN A 277 15.12 -8.12 2.50
N LEU A 278 14.05 -7.68 3.17
CA LEU A 278 13.14 -8.56 3.88
C LEU A 278 12.11 -9.06 2.86
N TYR A 279 12.11 -10.36 2.60
CA TYR A 279 11.07 -11.04 1.82
C TYR A 279 9.93 -11.46 2.76
N VAL A 280 8.72 -10.99 2.45
CA VAL A 280 7.49 -11.31 3.16
C VAL A 280 6.50 -11.92 2.18
N GLU A 281 5.99 -13.11 2.51
CA GLU A 281 4.94 -13.81 1.77
C GLU A 281 3.66 -13.72 2.61
N PHE A 282 2.66 -13.00 2.10
CA PHE A 282 1.36 -12.86 2.74
C PHE A 282 0.33 -13.82 2.14
N ASP A 283 -0.54 -14.39 2.98
CA ASP A 283 -1.68 -15.20 2.53
C ASP A 283 -2.85 -14.32 2.03
N ALA A 284 -3.91 -14.97 1.52
CA ALA A 284 -5.12 -14.28 1.08
C ALA A 284 -5.88 -13.59 2.23
N PHE A 285 -5.75 -14.07 3.47
CA PHE A 285 -6.45 -13.52 4.63
C PHE A 285 -5.71 -12.34 5.30
N GLY A 286 -4.42 -12.15 4.98
CA GLY A 286 -3.55 -11.09 5.48
C GLY A 286 -2.40 -11.56 6.37
N HIS A 287 -2.37 -12.84 6.74
CA HIS A 287 -1.33 -13.41 7.61
C HIS A 287 0.01 -13.52 6.88
N VAL A 288 1.10 -13.67 7.65
CA VAL A 288 2.45 -13.83 7.11
C VAL A 288 2.85 -15.32 7.13
N ASP A 289 2.85 -15.95 5.96
CA ASP A 289 3.28 -17.34 5.78
C ASP A 289 4.81 -17.47 5.89
N ALA A 290 5.56 -16.50 5.33
CA ALA A 290 7.01 -16.46 5.41
C ALA A 290 7.55 -15.03 5.62
N CYS A 291 8.65 -14.91 6.39
CA CYS A 291 9.33 -13.65 6.66
C CYS A 291 10.84 -13.88 6.85
N THR A 292 11.64 -13.57 5.82
CA THR A 292 13.08 -13.93 5.75
C THR A 292 13.93 -12.84 5.12
N PHE A 293 15.26 -12.90 5.34
CA PHE A 293 16.27 -12.16 4.59
C PHE A 293 16.98 -13.15 3.63
#